data_AF-A0A0D2RUR6-F1
#
_entry.id   AF-A0A0D2RUR6-F1
#
_cell.length_a   1.000
_cell.length_b   1.000
_cell.length_c   1.000
_cell.angle_alpha   90.00
_cell.angle_beta   90.00
_cell.angle_gamma   90.00
#
_symmetry.space_group_name_H-M   'P 1'
#
loop_
_entity.id
_entity.type
_entity.pdbx_description
1 polymer ?
#
loop_
_entity_poly.entity_id
_entity_poly.type
_entity_poly.pdbx_seq_one_letter_code
_entity_poly.pdbx_strand_id
1 'polypeptide(L)'
;NFRAAYDLSLIDNSWPQDAFDIVNGNTSHSWQKLDAGGHLSHSFELEAKRKGMFHGAPAVIYFRIPTKSVQQEAYSTPIFPLDILEERPPEKKFEWAKRLMAKYGSQISVISIVVLFIYLIITPSKASKKKR
;
A
#
# COMPACT_ATOMS: atom_id res chain seq x y z
N ASN A 1 -15.17 3.37 36.58
CA ASN A 1 -15.97 2.13 36.50
C ASN A 1 -16.35 1.86 35.07
N PHE A 2 -15.60 0.97 34.39
CA PHE A 2 -15.98 0.45 33.09
C PHE A 2 -17.23 -0.41 33.28
N ARG A 3 -18.34 -0.02 32.62
CA ARG A 3 -19.59 -0.77 32.65
C ARG A 3 -19.68 -1.60 31.36
N ALA A 4 -20.35 -2.74 31.44
CA ALA A 4 -20.66 -3.54 30.25
C ALA A 4 -21.53 -2.73 29.27
N ALA A 5 -21.36 -3.00 27.97
CA ALA A 5 -22.23 -2.51 26.92
C ALA A 5 -23.17 -3.64 26.47
N TYR A 6 -24.34 -3.26 25.98
CA TYR A 6 -25.41 -4.19 25.58
C TYR A 6 -25.98 -3.79 24.22
N ASP A 7 -26.64 -4.74 23.57
CA ASP A 7 -27.31 -4.55 22.27
C ASP A 7 -26.39 -3.86 21.25
N LEU A 8 -25.18 -4.40 21.10
CA LEU A 8 -24.18 -3.86 20.21
C LEU A 8 -24.54 -4.24 18.77
N SER A 9 -24.47 -3.28 17.85
CA SER A 9 -24.50 -3.54 16.41
C SER A 9 -23.38 -2.79 15.70
N LEU A 10 -22.70 -3.50 14.82
CA LEU A 10 -21.70 -2.98 13.89
C LEU A 10 -22.33 -2.96 12.49
N ILE A 11 -22.19 -1.83 11.80
CA ILE A 11 -22.67 -1.64 10.43
C ILE A 11 -21.58 -0.96 9.60
N ASP A 12 -21.09 -1.65 8.57
CA ASP A 12 -20.11 -1.13 7.63
C ASP A 12 -20.61 -1.22 6.18
N ASN A 13 -21.60 -0.39 5.84
CA ASN A 13 -22.18 -0.38 4.50
C ASN A 13 -21.48 0.60 3.56
N SER A 14 -20.24 0.96 3.87
CA SER A 14 -19.48 1.97 3.13
C SER A 14 -18.76 1.43 1.88
N TRP A 15 -18.90 0.13 1.61
CA TRP A 15 -18.24 -0.57 0.50
C TRP A 15 -19.08 -0.51 -0.78
N PRO A 16 -18.65 0.23 -1.80
CA PRO A 16 -19.43 0.41 -3.02
C PRO A 16 -19.38 -0.84 -3.91
N GLN A 17 -20.57 -1.31 -4.33
CA GLN A 17 -20.73 -2.55 -5.10
C GLN A 17 -20.09 -2.52 -6.49
N ASP A 18 -19.84 -1.33 -7.05
CA ASP A 18 -19.12 -1.17 -8.32
C ASP A 18 -17.59 -1.31 -8.16
N ALA A 19 -17.06 -1.22 -6.93
CA ALA A 19 -15.64 -1.36 -6.65
C ALA A 19 -15.27 -2.65 -5.92
N PHE A 20 -16.18 -3.23 -5.13
CA PHE A 20 -15.92 -4.44 -4.35
C PHE A 20 -17.08 -5.44 -4.42
N ASP A 21 -16.75 -6.72 -4.37
CA ASP A 21 -17.65 -7.82 -4.04
C ASP A 21 -17.40 -8.30 -2.61
N ILE A 22 -18.47 -8.68 -1.91
CA ILE A 22 -18.37 -9.39 -0.64
C ILE A 22 -18.27 -10.88 -0.97
N VAL A 23 -17.11 -11.47 -0.72
CA VAL A 23 -16.85 -12.88 -1.05
C VAL A 23 -17.06 -13.81 0.15
N ASN A 24 -16.94 -13.28 1.37
CA ASN A 24 -17.20 -14.04 2.59
C ASN A 24 -17.69 -13.12 3.72
N GLY A 25 -18.57 -13.65 4.58
CA GLY A 25 -19.09 -12.94 5.74
C GLY A 25 -20.15 -11.88 5.39
N ASN A 26 -20.36 -10.94 6.31
CA ASN A 26 -21.37 -9.88 6.19
C ASN A 26 -20.79 -8.56 6.69
N THR A 27 -21.23 -7.42 6.16
CA THR A 27 -20.73 -6.10 6.60
C THR A 27 -21.35 -5.61 7.91
N SER A 28 -22.28 -6.39 8.48
CA SER A 28 -22.93 -6.08 9.73
C SER A 28 -22.98 -7.29 10.66
N HIS A 29 -22.91 -7.00 11.96
CA HIS A 29 -22.99 -8.01 13.01
C HIS A 29 -23.52 -7.39 14.30
N SER A 30 -24.19 -8.21 15.13
CA SER A 30 -24.73 -7.76 16.41
C SER A 30 -24.35 -8.71 17.54
N TRP A 31 -24.06 -8.13 18.70
CA TRP A 31 -23.75 -8.87 19.92
C TRP A 31 -24.65 -8.42 21.06
N GLN A 32 -25.03 -9.34 21.92
CA GLN A 32 -25.90 -9.03 23.05
C GLN A 32 -25.17 -8.23 24.14
N LYS A 33 -23.89 -8.51 24.37
CA LYS A 33 -23.15 -7.96 25.51
C LYS A 33 -21.65 -7.90 25.23
N LEU A 34 -21.02 -6.84 25.73
CA LEU A 34 -19.58 -6.68 25.84
C LEU A 34 -19.24 -6.36 27.30
N ASP A 35 -18.52 -7.25 27.96
CA ASP A 35 -18.06 -7.03 29.34
C ASP A 35 -16.90 -6.03 29.41
N ALA A 36 -16.75 -5.40 30.58
CA ALA A 36 -15.68 -4.43 30.81
C ALA A 36 -14.30 -5.08 30.61
N GLY A 37 -13.49 -4.53 29.69
CA GLY A 37 -12.20 -5.10 29.31
C GLY A 37 -12.28 -6.30 28.36
N GLY A 38 -13.49 -6.69 27.92
CA GLY A 38 -13.69 -7.71 26.91
C GLY A 38 -13.33 -7.24 25.51
N HIS A 39 -13.26 -8.19 24.58
CA HIS A 39 -13.02 -7.94 23.16
C HIS A 39 -14.00 -8.75 22.32
N LEU A 40 -14.55 -8.13 21.27
CA LEU A 40 -15.38 -8.77 20.25
C LEU A 40 -14.72 -8.53 18.90
N SER A 41 -14.83 -9.51 18.01
CA SER A 41 -14.24 -9.46 16.68
C SER A 41 -15.25 -9.92 15.64
N HIS A 42 -15.20 -9.27 14.48
CA HIS A 42 -15.99 -9.60 13.30
C HIS A 42 -15.15 -9.33 12.06
N SER A 43 -15.21 -10.23 11.09
CA SER A 43 -14.48 -10.12 9.84
C SER A 43 -15.34 -10.54 8.66
N PHE A 44 -15.09 -9.91 7.53
CA PHE A 44 -15.65 -10.25 6.23
C PHE A 44 -14.56 -10.03 5.18
N GLU A 45 -14.71 -10.66 4.03
CA GLU A 45 -13.73 -10.62 2.96
C GLU A 45 -14.31 -9.92 1.75
N LEU A 46 -13.49 -9.09 1.13
CA LEU A 46 -13.83 -8.33 -0.06
C LEU A 46 -12.88 -8.68 -1.19
N GLU A 47 -13.42 -8.79 -2.39
CA GLU A 47 -12.66 -8.84 -3.64
C GLU A 47 -12.83 -7.53 -4.38
N ALA A 48 -11.72 -6.93 -4.83
CA ALA A 48 -11.77 -5.68 -5.55
C ALA A 48 -11.98 -5.89 -7.06
N LYS A 49 -12.93 -5.16 -7.64
CA LYS A 49 -13.29 -5.23 -9.07
C LYS A 49 -12.45 -4.33 -9.95
N ARG A 50 -11.93 -3.24 -9.40
CA ARG A 50 -11.26 -2.18 -10.14
C ARG A 50 -9.98 -1.74 -9.45
N LYS A 51 -9.02 -1.31 -10.26
CA LYS A 51 -7.75 -0.76 -9.77
C LYS A 51 -7.91 0.69 -9.30
N GLY A 52 -7.07 1.10 -8.37
CA GLY A 52 -6.92 2.51 -7.97
C GLY A 52 -7.09 2.76 -6.48
N MET A 53 -7.05 4.04 -6.12
CA MET A 53 -7.12 4.49 -4.73
C MET A 53 -8.55 4.40 -4.20
N PHE A 54 -8.72 3.73 -3.06
CA PHE A 54 -9.97 3.67 -2.33
C PHE A 54 -9.84 4.26 -0.93
N HIS A 55 -10.81 5.08 -0.56
CA HIS A 55 -10.94 5.66 0.77
C HIS A 55 -12.14 5.03 1.47
N GLY A 56 -11.89 4.21 2.49
CA GLY A 56 -12.95 3.59 3.29
C GLY A 56 -13.52 4.56 4.32
N ALA A 57 -14.85 4.62 4.44
CA ALA A 57 -15.48 5.37 5.52
C ALA A 57 -15.40 4.57 6.83
N PRO A 58 -15.54 5.24 7.99
CA PRO A 58 -15.73 4.54 9.27
C PRO A 58 -16.96 3.64 9.28
N ALA A 59 -16.84 2.48 9.92
CA ALA A 59 -17.97 1.68 10.32
C ALA A 59 -18.69 2.34 11.50
N VAL A 60 -20.00 2.17 11.58
CA VAL A 60 -20.83 2.72 12.66
C VAL A 60 -21.13 1.62 13.68
N ILE A 61 -21.00 1.96 14.95
CA ILE A 61 -21.25 1.08 16.09
C ILE A 61 -22.36 1.69 16.94
N TYR A 62 -23.46 0.98 17.11
CA TYR A 62 -24.48 1.35 18.08
C TYR A 62 -24.44 0.44 19.30
N PHE A 63 -24.70 1.00 20.48
CA PHE A 63 -24.70 0.23 21.72
C PHE A 63 -25.51 0.93 22.81
N ARG A 64 -25.83 0.20 23.87
CA ARG A 64 -26.46 0.73 25.08
C ARG A 64 -25.53 0.56 26.28
N ILE A 65 -25.58 1.54 27.18
CA ILE A 65 -24.92 1.44 28.50
C ILE A 65 -25.97 1.65 29.59
N PRO A 66 -25.90 0.94 30.73
CA PRO A 66 -26.93 0.99 31.76
C PRO A 66 -27.20 2.38 32.35
N THR A 67 -26.25 3.32 32.24
CA THR A 67 -26.38 4.70 32.76
C THR A 67 -27.11 5.66 31.83
N LYS A 68 -27.30 5.31 30.57
CA LYS A 68 -27.90 6.19 29.57
C LYS A 68 -29.12 5.51 28.97
N SER A 69 -30.25 6.21 28.98
CA SER A 69 -31.49 5.72 28.38
C SER A 69 -31.46 5.75 26.85
N VAL A 70 -30.62 6.60 26.26
CA VAL A 70 -30.50 6.80 24.81
C VAL A 70 -29.40 5.89 24.23
N GLN A 71 -29.69 5.26 23.09
CA GLN A 71 -28.71 4.49 22.32
C GLN A 71 -27.51 5.36 21.95
N GLN A 72 -26.31 4.82 22.14
CA GLN A 72 -25.06 5.49 21.84
C GLN A 72 -24.58 5.09 20.45
N GLU A 73 -23.90 6.00 19.79
CA GLU A 73 -23.28 5.82 18.48
C GLU A 73 -21.79 6.12 18.60
N ALA A 74 -20.97 5.30 17.94
CA ALA A 74 -19.53 5.48 17.83
C ALA A 74 -19.07 5.08 16.42
N TYR A 75 -17.88 5.53 16.04
CA TYR A 75 -17.29 5.26 14.72
C TYR A 75 -15.97 4.52 14.88
N SER A 76 -15.68 3.61 13.95
CA SER A 76 -14.36 3.01 13.86
C SER A 76 -13.34 4.03 13.33
N THR A 77 -12.05 3.68 13.44
CA THR A 77 -11.03 4.42 12.72
C THR A 77 -11.20 4.18 11.22
N PRO A 78 -11.28 5.23 10.37
CA PRO A 78 -11.32 5.04 8.93
C PRO A 78 -10.05 4.32 8.45
N ILE A 79 -10.22 3.48 7.42
CA ILE A 79 -9.10 2.74 6.83
C ILE A 79 -8.23 3.73 6.05
N PHE A 80 -6.91 3.58 6.14
CA PHE A 80 -5.99 4.33 5.28
C PHE A 80 -6.29 4.08 3.81
N PRO A 81 -5.99 5.03 2.91
CA PRO A 81 -6.26 4.85 1.49
C PRO A 81 -5.65 3.54 0.99
N LEU A 82 -6.50 2.64 0.49
CA LEU A 82 -6.09 1.36 -0.07
C LEU A 82 -5.71 1.59 -1.53
N ASP A 83 -4.45 1.35 -1.86
CA ASP A 83 -4.01 1.25 -3.25
C ASP A 83 -4.33 -0.15 -3.76
N ILE A 84 -5.48 -0.28 -4.42
CA ILE A 84 -5.95 -1.53 -5.02
C ILE A 84 -5.18 -1.73 -6.32
N LEU A 85 -3.93 -2.14 -6.20
CA LEU A 85 -2.98 -2.44 -7.28
C LEU A 85 -3.23 -1.56 -8.52
N GLU A 86 -3.02 -0.25 -8.38
CA GLU A 86 -2.62 0.50 -9.56
C GLU A 86 -1.44 -0.26 -10.17
N GLU A 87 -1.53 -0.59 -11.46
CA GLU A 87 -0.41 -1.20 -12.15
C GLU A 87 0.68 -0.15 -12.13
N ARG A 88 1.52 -0.19 -11.08
CA ARG A 88 2.56 0.81 -10.88
C ARG A 88 3.34 0.81 -12.18
N PRO A 89 3.27 1.89 -12.98
CA PRO A 89 3.98 1.92 -14.24
C PRO A 89 5.42 1.59 -13.88
N PRO A 90 6.04 0.59 -14.54
CA PRO A 90 7.32 0.03 -14.11
C PRO A 90 8.22 1.21 -13.81
N GLU A 91 8.63 1.36 -12.53
CA GLU A 91 9.37 2.54 -12.06
C GLU A 91 10.33 2.91 -13.17
N LYS A 92 10.10 4.06 -13.81
CA LYS A 92 10.64 4.39 -15.13
C LYS A 92 12.11 3.99 -15.09
N LYS A 93 12.48 2.85 -15.66
CA LYS A 93 13.86 2.29 -15.50
C LYS A 93 14.89 3.35 -15.94
N PHE A 94 14.44 4.20 -16.85
CA PHE A 94 15.08 5.41 -17.32
C PHE A 94 15.36 6.47 -16.25
N GLU A 95 14.43 6.76 -15.32
CA GLU A 95 14.65 7.69 -14.21
C GLU A 95 15.62 7.13 -13.17
N TRP A 96 15.57 5.81 -12.89
CA TRP A 96 16.58 5.16 -12.06
C TRP A 96 17.97 5.22 -12.72
N ALA A 97 18.04 4.91 -14.02
CA ALA A 97 19.27 5.04 -14.80
C ALA A 97 19.80 6.48 -14.83
N LYS A 98 18.93 7.50 -14.99
CA LYS A 98 19.30 8.92 -14.88
C LYS A 98 19.84 9.27 -13.51
N ARG A 99 19.20 8.84 -12.42
CA ARG A 99 19.69 9.08 -11.05
C ARG A 99 21.05 8.43 -10.82
N LEU A 100 21.24 7.21 -11.32
CA LEU A 100 22.52 6.51 -11.23
C LEU A 100 23.60 7.25 -12.03
N MET A 101 23.29 7.66 -13.27
CA MET A 101 24.21 8.41 -14.13
C MET A 101 24.51 9.80 -13.57
N ALA A 102 23.54 10.47 -12.95
CA ALA A 102 23.75 11.76 -12.30
C ALA A 102 24.67 11.63 -11.07
N LYS A 103 24.54 10.56 -10.29
CA LYS A 103 25.34 10.34 -9.08
C LYS A 103 26.74 9.81 -9.37
N TYR A 104 26.90 8.96 -10.38
CA TYR A 104 28.14 8.22 -10.65
C TYR A 104 28.78 8.55 -12.01
N GLY A 105 28.18 9.42 -12.83
CA GLY A 105 28.64 9.70 -14.20
C GLY A 105 30.07 10.20 -14.28
N SER A 106 30.49 11.05 -13.34
CA SER A 106 31.87 11.54 -13.26
C SER A 106 32.86 10.39 -12.99
N GLN A 107 32.55 9.52 -12.03
CA GLN A 107 33.42 8.39 -11.69
C GLN A 107 33.53 7.38 -12.84
N ILE A 108 32.40 7.06 -13.49
CA ILE A 108 32.36 6.18 -14.65
C ILE A 108 33.19 6.77 -15.82
N SER A 109 33.12 8.08 -16.03
CA SER A 109 33.91 8.77 -17.05
C SER A 109 35.41 8.71 -16.77
N VAL A 110 35.83 8.99 -15.54
CA VAL A 110 37.26 8.93 -15.16
C VAL A 110 37.81 7.52 -15.34
N ILE A 111 37.10 6.50 -14.84
CA ILE A 111 37.52 5.11 -14.96
C ILE A 111 37.60 4.69 -16.44
N SER A 112 36.61 5.07 -17.25
CA SER A 112 36.61 4.80 -18.70
C SER A 112 37.82 5.41 -19.41
N ILE A 113 38.18 6.65 -19.10
CA ILE A 113 39.34 7.33 -19.71
C ILE A 113 40.64 6.62 -19.32
N VAL A 114 40.82 6.27 -18.04
CA VAL A 114 42.02 5.58 -17.57
C VAL A 114 42.17 4.22 -18.24
N VAL A 115 41.09 3.43 -18.31
CA VAL A 115 41.09 2.12 -18.99
C VAL A 115 41.41 2.27 -20.47
N LEU A 116 40.83 3.26 -21.16
CA LEU A 116 41.10 3.51 -22.57
C LEU A 116 42.55 3.92 -22.81
N PHE A 117 43.13 4.76 -21.94
CA PHE A 117 44.54 5.13 -22.04
C PHE A 117 45.47 3.94 -21.86
N ILE A 118 45.21 3.10 -20.84
CA ILE A 118 45.99 1.88 -20.63
C ILE A 118 45.88 0.98 -21.86
N TYR A 119 44.66 0.80 -22.40
CA TYR A 119 44.42 0.03 -23.61
C TYR A 119 45.23 0.57 -24.80
N LEU A 120 45.25 1.88 -25.03
CA LEU A 120 46.02 2.49 -26.11
C LEU A 120 47.54 2.32 -25.95
N ILE A 121 48.06 2.31 -24.71
CA ILE A 121 49.48 2.10 -24.44
C ILE A 121 49.89 0.65 -24.73
N ILE A 122 49.06 -0.33 -24.34
CA ILE A 122 49.38 -1.75 -24.50
C ILE A 122 48.98 -2.31 -25.87
N THR A 123 48.13 -1.62 -26.63
CA THR A 123 47.69 -2.07 -27.96
C THR A 123 48.79 -1.80 -28.97
N PRO A 124 49.42 -2.84 -29.55
CA PRO A 124 50.46 -2.64 -30.55
C PRO A 124 49.86 -2.03 -31.82
N SER A 125 50.49 -0.98 -32.36
CA SER A 125 50.07 -0.44 -33.65
C SER A 125 50.33 -1.50 -34.73
N LYS A 126 49.29 -1.90 -35.46
CA LYS A 126 49.50 -2.68 -36.69
C LYS A 126 50.08 -1.71 -37.71
N ALA A 127 51.41 -1.62 -37.78
CA ALA A 127 52.11 -0.93 -38.84
C ALA A 127 51.71 -1.55 -40.19
N SER A 128 51.14 -0.75 -41.09
CA SER A 128 50.90 -1.15 -42.47
C SER A 128 52.25 -1.49 -43.12
N LYS A 129 52.47 -2.76 -43.48
CA LYS A 129 53.63 -3.17 -44.30
C LYS A 129 53.53 -2.46 -45.65
N LYS A 130 54.26 -1.35 -45.82
CA LYS A 130 54.52 -0.75 -47.12
C LYS A 130 55.56 -1.64 -47.82
N LYS A 131 55.10 -2.49 -48.75
CA LYS A 131 55.97 -3.24 -49.67
C LYS A 131 56.70 -2.25 -50.58
N ARG A 132 58.01 -2.36 -50.66
CA ARG A 132 58.84 -1.87 -51.77
C ARG A 132 59.74 -3.01 -52.22
#